data_AF-A0A645GIC2-F1
#
_entry.id   AF-A0A645GIC2-F1
#
_cell.length_a   1.000
_cell.length_b   1.000
_cell.length_c   1.000
_cell.angle_alpha   90.00
_cell.angle_beta   90.00
_cell.angle_gamma   90.00
#
_symmetry.space_group_name_H-M   'P 1'
#
loop_
_entity.id
_entity.type
_entity.pdbx_description
1 polymer ?
#
loop_
_entity_poly.entity_id
_entity_poly.type
_entity_poly.pdbx_seq_one_letter_code
_entity_poly.pdbx_strand_id
1 'polypeptide(L)' 'MNIGRSTKEAIESGIILGMLYEIEGYMDRYPDSYYIFTGGDAIYFAEKMKRPIFVVYNLVLMGLAHIADYHAKT' A
#
# COMPACT_ATOMS: atom_id res chain seq x y z
N MET A 1 -10.67 13.76 2.09
CA MET A 1 -9.46 14.62 2.02
C MET A 1 -9.91 15.97 1.56
N ASN A 2 -9.39 17.04 2.15
CA ASN A 2 -9.86 18.40 1.93
C ASN A 2 -8.90 19.16 1.01
N ILE A 3 -9.40 20.17 0.31
CA ILE A 3 -8.57 21.10 -0.45
C ILE A 3 -7.75 21.94 0.54
N GLY A 4 -6.43 21.94 0.41
CA GLY A 4 -5.54 22.70 1.29
C GLY A 4 -5.71 24.22 1.12
N ARG A 5 -5.72 24.95 2.24
CA ARG A 5 -5.88 26.42 2.29
C ARG A 5 -4.61 27.17 2.68
N SER A 6 -3.55 26.44 2.99
CA SER A 6 -2.19 26.94 3.19
C SER A 6 -1.21 26.15 2.31
N THR A 7 -0.02 26.69 2.06
CA THR A 7 1.02 25.97 1.29
C THR A 7 1.32 24.60 1.89
N LYS A 8 1.39 24.52 3.23
CA LYS A 8 1.62 23.26 3.94
C LYS A 8 0.50 22.25 3.66
N GLU A 9 -0.77 22.66 3.87
CA GLU A 9 -1.92 21.78 3.63
C GLU A 9 -2.04 21.35 2.16
N ALA A 10 -1.71 22.25 1.23
CA ALA A 10 -1.74 21.96 -0.20
C ALA A 10 -0.67 20.90 -0.58
N ILE A 11 0.54 21.00 -0.02
CA ILE A 11 1.60 20.01 -0.19
C ILE A 11 1.17 18.66 0.39
N GLU A 12 0.72 18.63 1.64
CA GLU A 12 0.30 17.39 2.31
C GLU A 12 -0.85 16.71 1.54
N SER A 13 -1.86 17.48 1.13
CA SER A 13 -3.00 16.95 0.38
C SER A 13 -2.59 16.47 -1.01
N GLY A 14 -1.73 17.22 -1.70
CA GLY A 14 -1.21 16.85 -3.03
C GLY A 14 -0.43 15.55 -3.01
N ILE A 15 0.42 15.35 -2.00
CA ILE A 15 1.19 14.10 -1.82
C ILE A 15 0.25 12.90 -1.68
N ILE A 16 -0.71 12.96 -0.73
CA ILE A 16 -1.61 11.82 -0.49
C ILE A 16 -2.51 11.55 -1.68
N LEU A 17 -3.13 12.59 -2.26
CA LEU A 17 -4.02 12.43 -3.42
C LEU A 17 -3.27 11.95 -4.66
N GLY A 18 -2.05 12.43 -4.89
CA GLY A 18 -1.20 12.00 -6.00
C GLY A 18 -0.85 10.52 -5.90
N MET A 19 -0.38 10.06 -4.73
CA MET A 19 -0.08 8.64 -4.52
C MET A 19 -1.31 7.75 -4.73
N LEU A 20 -2.48 8.14 -4.19
CA LEU A 20 -3.71 7.38 -4.39
C LEU A 20 -4.11 7.30 -5.86
N TYR A 21 -4.01 8.41 -6.60
CA TYR A 21 -4.31 8.45 -8.02
C TYR A 21 -3.39 7.53 -8.82
N GLU A 22 -2.08 7.54 -8.54
CA GLU A 22 -1.12 6.67 -9.23
C GLU A 22 -1.37 5.19 -8.94
N ILE A 23 -1.65 4.84 -7.68
CA ILE A 23 -1.96 3.48 -7.26
C ILE A 23 -3.26 3.00 -7.94
N GLU A 24 -4.35 3.77 -7.85
CA GLU A 24 -5.63 3.39 -8.45
C GLU A 24 -5.52 3.31 -9.98
N GLY A 25 -4.81 4.24 -10.62
CA GLY A 25 -4.55 4.21 -12.06
C GLY A 25 -3.71 3.00 -12.49
N TYR A 26 -2.76 2.56 -11.66
CA TYR A 26 -2.02 1.32 -11.88
C TYR A 26 -2.95 0.10 -11.73
N MET A 27 -3.83 0.11 -10.74
CA MET A 27 -4.80 -0.98 -10.53
C MET A 27 -5.77 -1.10 -11.71
N ASP A 28 -6.25 0.03 -12.22
CA ASP A 28 -7.15 0.09 -13.37
C ASP A 28 -6.51 -0.46 -14.65
N ARG A 29 -5.18 -0.36 -14.77
CA ARG A 29 -4.42 -0.94 -15.90
C ARG A 29 -4.35 -2.47 -15.85
N TYR A 30 -4.46 -3.07 -14.66
CA TYR A 30 -4.28 -4.52 -14.47
C TYR A 30 -5.40 -5.14 -13.62
N PRO A 31 -6.68 -4.99 -14.01
CA PRO A 31 -7.84 -5.21 -13.15
C PRO A 31 -7.97 -6.64 -12.57
N ASP A 32 -7.38 -7.64 -13.24
CA ASP A 32 -7.44 -9.05 -12.84
C ASP A 32 -6.32 -9.46 -11.86
N SER A 33 -5.52 -8.51 -11.38
CA SER A 33 -4.40 -8.78 -10.48
C SER A 33 -4.84 -8.80 -9.01
N TYR A 34 -4.10 -9.56 -8.20
CA TYR A 34 -4.19 -9.47 -6.75
C TYR A 34 -3.22 -8.41 -6.24
N TYR A 35 -3.74 -7.47 -5.45
CA TYR A 35 -2.95 -6.39 -4.88
C TYR A 35 -2.75 -6.61 -3.39
N ILE A 36 -1.48 -6.70 -2.97
CA ILE A 36 -1.07 -6.86 -1.58
C ILE A 36 -0.33 -5.61 -1.14
N PHE A 37 -0.80 -5.00 -0.05
CA PHE A 37 -0.19 -3.86 0.61
C PHE A 37 0.57 -4.36 1.84
N THR A 38 1.79 -3.88 2.04
CA THR A 38 2.68 -4.25 3.15
C THR A 38 3.37 -3.01 3.68
N GLY A 39 4.10 -3.14 4.79
CA GLY A 39 4.80 -2.02 5.43
C GLY A 39 3.92 -1.23 6.40
N GLY A 40 4.52 -0.21 7.03
CA GLY A 40 3.91 0.50 8.17
C GLY A 40 2.62 1.24 7.82
N ASP A 41 2.58 1.93 6.69
CA ASP A 41 1.43 2.77 6.29
C ASP A 41 0.37 2.01 5.49
N ALA A 42 0.47 0.68 5.39
CA ALA A 42 -0.45 -0.12 4.57
C ALA A 42 -1.93 0.07 4.96
N ILE A 43 -2.25 0.19 6.26
CA ILE A 43 -3.62 0.50 6.72
C ILE A 43 -4.06 1.85 6.22
N TYR A 44 -3.21 2.85 6.37
CA TYR A 44 -3.55 4.23 6.05
C TYR A 44 -4.00 4.37 4.60
N PHE A 45 -3.32 3.68 3.67
CA PHE A 45 -3.71 3.65 2.27
C PHE A 45 -4.91 2.71 2.03
N ALA A 46 -4.97 1.57 2.70
CA ALA A 46 -6.09 0.64 2.60
C ALA A 46 -7.44 1.29 2.93
N GLU A 47 -7.49 2.07 4.01
CA GLU A 47 -8.70 2.77 4.44
C GLU A 47 -9.14 3.89 3.48
N LYS A 48 -8.21 4.39 2.65
CA LYS A 48 -8.47 5.48 1.70
C LYS A 48 -8.86 5.00 0.32
N MET A 49 -8.50 3.78 -0.04
CA MET A 49 -8.84 3.18 -1.33
C MET A 49 -10.21 2.52 -1.30
N LYS A 50 -10.89 2.55 -2.44
CA LYS A 50 -12.20 1.89 -2.61
C LYS A 50 -12.11 0.52 -3.28
N ARG A 51 -10.89 0.04 -3.55
CA ARG A 51 -10.61 -1.18 -4.30
C ARG A 51 -10.33 -2.36 -3.34
N PRO A 52 -10.70 -3.60 -3.72
CA PRO A 52 -10.35 -4.77 -2.94
C PRO A 52 -8.83 -4.97 -2.96
N ILE A 53 -8.24 -4.97 -1.77
CA ILE A 53 -6.83 -5.23 -1.54
C ILE A 53 -6.64 -6.15 -0.34
N PHE A 54 -5.45 -6.73 -0.20
CA PHE A 54 -5.04 -7.47 0.99
C PHE A 54 -3.94 -6.71 1.72
N VAL A 55 -3.98 -6.65 3.04
CA VAL A 55 -2.93 -6.03 3.86
C VAL A 55 -2.16 -7.11 4.62
N VAL A 56 -0.84 -7.13 4.45
CA VAL A 56 0.09 -8.06 5.12
C VAL A 56 1.30 -7.27 5.62
N TYR A 57 1.30 -6.78 6.86
CA TYR A 57 2.35 -5.86 7.37
C TYR A 57 3.77 -6.40 7.28
N ASN A 58 3.92 -7.67 7.64
CA ASN A 58 5.21 -8.30 7.87
C ASN A 58 5.58 -9.21 6.70
N LEU A 59 5.13 -8.89 5.48
CA LEU A 59 5.30 -9.77 4.32
C LEU A 59 6.75 -10.21 4.12
N VAL A 60 7.70 -9.27 4.25
CA VAL A 60 9.14 -9.57 4.16
C VAL A 60 9.60 -10.49 5.28
N LEU A 61 9.21 -10.22 6.53
CA LEU A 61 9.59 -11.05 7.68
C LEU A 61 8.99 -12.46 7.59
N MET A 62 7.75 -12.57 7.13
CA MET A 62 7.11 -13.87 6.86
C MET A 62 7.88 -14.65 5.80
N GLY A 63 8.29 -13.98 4.72
CA GLY A 63 9.12 -14.60 3.68
C GLY A 63 10.47 -15.06 4.21
N LEU A 64 11.16 -14.22 4.99
CA LEU A 64 12.45 -14.57 5.60
C LEU A 64 12.33 -15.75 6.58
N ALA A 65 11.30 -15.75 7.43
CA ALA A 65 11.03 -16.86 8.35
C ALA A 65 10.77 -18.15 7.57
N HIS A 66 10.01 -18.09 6.49
CA HIS A 66 9.74 -19.25 5.64
C HIS A 66 11.01 -19.82 5.00
N ILE A 67 11.91 -18.94 4.51
CA ILE A 67 13.21 -19.35 3.96
C ILE A 67 14.08 -20.00 5.06
N ALA A 68 14.13 -19.40 6.25
CA ALA A 68 14.89 -19.95 7.37
C ALA A 68 14.38 -21.34 7.80
N ASP A 69 13.06 -21.51 7.91
CA ASP A 69 12.43 -22.78 8.24
C ASP A 69 12.68 -23.87 7.20
N TYR A 70 12.75 -23.50 5.91
CA TYR A 70 13.08 -24.42 4.83
C TYR A 70 14.51 -24.95 5.00
N HIS A 71 15.47 -24.06 5.24
CA HIS A 71 16.88 -24.44 5.38
C HIS A 71 17.20 -25.17 6.69
N ALA A 72 16.48 -24.87 7.78
CA ALA A 72 16.67 -25.56 9.06
C ALA A 72 16.22 -27.03 9.06
N LYS A 73 15.43 -27.45 8.06
CA LYS A 73 14.95 -28.82 7.87
C LYS A 73 15.84 -29.66 6.94
N THR A 74 16.91 -29.07 6.41
CA THR A 74 17.96 -29.72 5.61
C THR A 74 19.16 -30.04 6.48
#